data_AF-A0A847FNF7-F1
#
_entry.id   AF-A0A847FNF7-F1
#
_cell.length_a   1.000
_cell.length_b   1.000
_cell.length_c   1.000
_cell.angle_alpha   90.00
_cell.angle_beta   90.00
_cell.angle_gamma   90.00
#
_symmetry.space_group_name_H-M   'P 1'
#
loop_
_entity.id
_entity.type
_entity.pdbx_description
1 polymer ?
#
loop_
_entity_poly.entity_id
_entity_poly.type
_entity_poly.pdbx_seq_one_letter_code
_entity_poly.pdbx_strand_id
1 'polypeptide(L)'
;MKRSVVRWSVTALVLVVLTLAVLPVASDNLIPASGEAKAQSQPASVGQAAPKKSDQEDKKLNSFVSRLESDGFSVIEGKFGFFPLLDICLMPGSPVDCVYLNAASPYLVPFLPDDLGKDLGLPAETSPVWKLRPDEAVVVVGHTPPPLRYFGIMTYVVKRYFPADEQGGAGYRTYWNNFGEQESHLTIHTAGTPNGAPGDPWNSLFIYILTADRTIDARVREAARTAGYAPPIMNTEPMPQSLLQMGNEPGDDGFAMVWRTAHPENEAELDAWKADPPLRVFKITPNTEPPQGMSSDPFPIPGFRARSTGETEFGLLPAVRELRQAILDTYSGSMMAAEEFISEVDFNFGGIHCFEWDINCLGPSMNALYLWNADGIGTLGPDEFVVAYGVNHRLTGMASYMSVSMYGMTKHVTNDSVDSAGGDGDQLVGTAADYLPAGHPGVDKLYAYKFARDCGGETNCFEVPTDWPGVKLDEVASLAWRAYLNPTTRTAADPSEVIFDRAIKFSPMP
;
A
#
# COMPACT_ATOMS: atom_id res chain seq x y z
N MET A 1 -34.09 -17.34 37.45
CA MET A 1 -33.99 -16.51 38.68
C MET A 1 -33.74 -15.08 38.26
N LYS A 2 -34.60 -14.16 38.70
CA LYS A 2 -34.57 -12.71 38.41
C LYS A 2 -33.51 -11.99 39.27
N ARG A 3 -32.91 -10.93 38.73
CA ARG A 3 -32.53 -9.64 39.39
C ARG A 3 -31.78 -8.77 38.34
N SER A 4 -32.44 -7.83 37.65
CA SER A 4 -32.83 -6.45 38.02
C SER A 4 -31.69 -5.41 37.99
N VAL A 5 -31.65 -4.70 36.86
CA VAL A 5 -31.43 -3.26 36.62
C VAL A 5 -31.22 -2.37 37.87
N VAL A 6 -30.21 -1.50 37.80
CA VAL A 6 -30.25 -0.13 38.36
C VAL A 6 -29.56 0.83 37.39
N ARG A 7 -30.34 1.76 36.83
CA ARG A 7 -29.89 3.01 36.16
C ARG A 7 -29.69 4.08 37.24
N TRP A 8 -28.67 4.93 37.10
CA TRP A 8 -28.67 6.26 37.71
C TRP A 8 -28.44 7.31 36.62
N SER A 9 -29.44 8.19 36.49
CA SER A 9 -29.37 9.45 35.77
C SER A 9 -29.14 10.55 36.79
N VAL A 10 -28.24 11.50 36.54
CA VAL A 10 -28.28 12.83 37.16
C VAL A 10 -27.97 13.88 36.09
N THR A 11 -28.89 14.84 35.99
CA THR A 11 -28.95 15.93 35.03
C THR A 11 -28.38 17.22 35.65
N ALA A 12 -27.79 18.05 34.78
CA ALA A 12 -27.68 19.52 34.80
C ALA A 12 -26.68 20.24 35.72
N LEU A 13 -25.81 21.04 35.09
CA LEU A 13 -25.83 22.51 35.28
C LEU A 13 -25.22 23.24 34.06
N VAL A 14 -25.95 24.23 33.57
CA VAL A 14 -25.57 25.22 32.56
C VAL A 14 -24.95 26.43 33.26
N LEU A 15 -23.84 26.98 32.76
CA LEU A 15 -23.57 28.42 32.91
C LEU A 15 -22.78 28.98 31.73
N VAL A 16 -23.34 30.05 31.16
CA VAL A 16 -22.88 30.87 30.05
C VAL A 16 -22.00 31.99 30.59
N VAL A 17 -20.85 32.27 29.98
CA VAL A 17 -20.21 33.60 30.00
C VAL A 17 -19.69 33.93 28.61
N LEU A 18 -20.35 34.91 27.99
CA LEU A 18 -19.93 35.65 26.80
C LEU A 18 -19.08 36.85 27.25
N THR A 19 -17.90 37.05 26.66
CA THR A 19 -17.36 38.40 26.42
C THR A 19 -16.67 38.46 25.06
N LEU A 20 -17.13 39.43 24.26
CA LEU A 20 -16.62 39.83 22.95
C LEU A 20 -15.37 40.70 23.11
N ALA A 21 -14.39 40.51 22.23
CA ALA A 21 -13.49 41.57 21.78
C ALA A 21 -13.16 41.37 20.30
N VAL A 22 -13.15 42.46 19.55
CA VAL A 22 -13.13 42.55 18.08
C VAL A 22 -11.82 43.22 17.62
N LEU A 23 -11.08 42.52 16.74
CA LEU A 23 -10.14 42.97 15.65
C LEU A 23 -8.83 43.73 16.01
N PRO A 24 -7.78 43.81 15.12
CA PRO A 24 -7.69 43.39 13.70
C PRO A 24 -6.42 42.60 13.25
N VAL A 25 -6.54 42.05 12.03
CA VAL A 25 -5.57 41.63 10.98
C VAL A 25 -4.05 41.90 11.18
N ALA A 26 -3.24 40.85 10.97
CA ALA A 26 -1.97 40.91 10.21
C ALA A 26 -1.62 39.52 9.67
N SER A 27 -1.24 39.49 8.39
CA SER A 27 -0.81 38.36 7.59
C SER A 27 0.62 37.89 7.92
N ASP A 28 0.95 36.73 7.34
CA ASP A 28 2.30 36.20 7.11
C ASP A 28 3.05 35.65 8.33
N ASN A 29 3.09 34.32 8.42
CA ASN A 29 4.36 33.59 8.46
C ASN A 29 4.11 32.10 8.19
N LEU A 30 4.55 31.67 7.01
CA LEU A 30 4.84 30.29 6.66
C LEU A 30 5.80 29.70 7.71
N ILE A 31 5.37 28.64 8.39
CA ILE A 31 6.27 27.80 9.20
C ILE A 31 6.87 26.77 8.23
N PRO A 32 8.20 26.76 8.02
CA PRO A 32 8.84 25.77 7.17
C PRO A 32 8.91 24.42 7.88
N ALA A 33 8.74 23.36 7.08
CA ALA A 33 8.91 21.98 7.51
C ALA A 33 10.34 21.73 8.00
N SER A 34 10.49 21.23 9.22
CA SER A 34 11.68 20.56 9.74
C SER A 34 11.46 19.05 9.61
N GLY A 35 12.37 18.21 9.16
CA GLY A 35 13.71 18.37 8.61
C GLY A 35 14.10 17.02 7.98
N GLU A 36 14.74 17.09 6.83
CA GLU A 36 15.19 15.94 6.04
C GLU A 36 16.29 15.17 6.79
N ALA A 37 16.14 13.85 6.85
CA ALA A 37 17.22 12.94 7.20
C ALA A 37 18.28 12.97 6.10
N LYS A 38 19.55 13.07 6.52
CA LYS A 38 20.72 13.33 5.68
C LYS A 38 21.00 12.17 4.71
N ALA A 39 20.80 12.40 3.42
CA ALA A 39 21.46 11.63 2.36
C ALA A 39 22.91 12.12 2.19
N GLN A 40 23.88 11.21 2.35
CA GLN A 40 25.29 11.47 2.04
C GLN A 40 25.53 11.33 0.53
N SER A 41 26.26 12.30 -0.02
CA SER A 41 26.58 12.40 -1.45
C SER A 41 27.53 11.30 -1.95
N GLN A 42 27.13 10.58 -3.01
CA GLN A 42 28.01 9.79 -3.87
C GLN A 42 27.88 10.22 -5.34
N PRO A 43 28.92 9.97 -6.18
CA PRO A 43 29.10 10.68 -7.44
C PRO A 43 28.18 10.18 -8.56
N ALA A 44 27.75 11.13 -9.39
CA ALA A 44 26.78 10.97 -10.48
C ALA A 44 27.08 9.76 -11.40
N SER A 45 26.18 8.77 -11.35
CA SER A 45 25.98 7.86 -12.47
C SER A 45 25.15 8.58 -13.54
N VAL A 46 25.47 8.34 -14.81
CA VAL A 46 24.73 8.89 -15.96
C VAL A 46 23.43 8.11 -16.09
N GLY A 47 22.45 8.45 -15.27
CA GLY A 47 21.07 8.00 -15.36
C GLY A 47 20.36 8.63 -16.56
N GLN A 48 19.54 7.86 -17.26
CA GLN A 48 18.68 8.41 -18.31
C GLN A 48 17.59 9.26 -17.64
N ALA A 49 17.60 10.57 -17.91
CA ALA A 49 16.56 11.47 -17.41
C ALA A 49 15.16 10.97 -17.81
N ALA A 50 14.18 11.12 -16.91
CA ALA A 50 12.78 10.82 -17.17
C ALA A 50 12.36 11.38 -18.54
N PRO A 51 11.60 10.63 -19.36
CA PRO A 51 11.21 11.08 -20.69
C PRO A 51 10.47 12.41 -20.58
N LYS A 52 11.03 13.45 -21.22
CA LYS A 52 10.38 14.76 -21.30
C LYS A 52 9.15 14.65 -22.20
N LYS A 53 8.00 15.12 -21.70
CA LYS A 53 6.75 15.29 -22.47
C LYS A 53 7.08 15.91 -23.83
N SER A 54 6.78 15.22 -24.91
CA SER A 54 7.01 15.73 -26.27
C SER A 54 5.75 16.40 -26.83
N ASP A 55 5.91 17.44 -27.66
CA ASP A 55 4.81 18.09 -28.38
C ASP A 55 3.92 17.11 -29.16
N GLN A 56 4.47 15.96 -29.54
CA GLN A 56 3.75 14.91 -30.26
C GLN A 56 2.84 14.10 -29.32
N GLU A 57 3.27 13.82 -28.10
CA GLU A 57 2.45 13.14 -27.08
C GLU A 57 1.30 14.03 -26.63
N ASP A 58 1.55 15.32 -26.40
CA ASP A 58 0.48 16.27 -26.07
C ASP A 58 -0.55 16.38 -27.21
N LYS A 59 -0.11 16.35 -28.48
CA LYS A 59 -1.03 16.29 -29.63
C LYS A 59 -1.86 15.01 -29.65
N LYS A 60 -1.25 13.85 -29.39
CA LYS A 60 -1.98 12.57 -29.32
C LYS A 60 -2.99 12.57 -28.18
N LEU A 61 -2.60 13.06 -27.00
CA LEU A 61 -3.46 13.17 -25.85
C LEU A 61 -4.64 14.12 -26.09
N ASN A 62 -4.39 15.30 -26.64
CA ASN A 62 -5.46 16.23 -27.02
C ASN A 62 -6.41 15.60 -28.05
N SER A 63 -5.87 14.89 -29.04
CA SER A 63 -6.70 14.13 -29.98
C SER A 63 -7.52 13.04 -29.28
N PHE A 64 -6.99 12.38 -28.25
CA PHE A 64 -7.73 11.37 -27.50
C PHE A 64 -8.89 11.98 -26.71
N VAL A 65 -8.63 13.06 -25.97
CA VAL A 65 -9.67 13.80 -25.23
C VAL A 65 -10.76 14.29 -26.18
N SER A 66 -10.41 14.94 -27.29
CA SER A 66 -11.40 15.40 -28.27
C SER A 66 -12.22 14.26 -28.89
N ARG A 67 -11.66 13.05 -29.01
CA ARG A 67 -12.41 11.87 -29.50
C ARG A 67 -13.43 11.39 -28.47
N LEU A 68 -13.06 11.35 -27.19
CA LEU A 68 -14.00 11.04 -26.11
C LEU A 68 -15.13 12.07 -26.05
N GLU A 69 -14.81 13.37 -26.12
CA GLU A 69 -15.81 14.44 -26.13
C GLU A 69 -16.75 14.33 -27.35
N SER A 70 -16.18 14.07 -28.53
CA SER A 70 -16.97 13.86 -29.76
C SER A 70 -17.84 12.61 -29.70
N ASP A 71 -17.43 11.60 -28.95
CA ASP A 71 -18.20 10.37 -28.69
C ASP A 71 -19.26 10.57 -27.60
N GLY A 72 -19.43 11.79 -27.07
CA GLY A 72 -20.49 12.13 -26.12
C GLY A 72 -20.11 11.91 -24.66
N PHE A 73 -18.83 12.00 -24.32
CA PHE A 73 -18.37 12.04 -22.94
C PHE A 73 -18.07 13.47 -22.48
N SER A 74 -18.31 13.75 -21.20
CA SER A 74 -17.62 14.80 -20.47
C SER A 74 -16.30 14.23 -19.95
N VAL A 75 -15.21 14.97 -20.13
CA VAL A 75 -13.86 14.56 -19.69
C VAL A 75 -13.34 15.59 -18.71
N ILE A 76 -13.07 15.18 -17.48
CA ILE A 76 -12.46 16.04 -16.48
C ILE A 76 -11.08 15.50 -16.14
N GLU A 77 -10.09 16.36 -16.31
CA GLU A 77 -8.72 16.05 -15.93
C GLU A 77 -8.49 16.25 -14.43
N GLY A 78 -7.82 15.29 -13.80
CA GLY A 78 -7.31 15.40 -12.44
C GLY A 78 -5.80 15.59 -12.39
N LYS A 79 -5.22 15.37 -11.23
CA LYS A 79 -3.77 15.44 -11.00
C LYS A 79 -3.30 14.27 -10.14
N PHE A 80 -2.05 13.86 -10.27
CA PHE A 80 -1.44 12.95 -9.31
C PHE A 80 -0.85 13.73 -8.13
N GLY A 81 -0.85 13.11 -6.96
CA GLY A 81 -0.20 13.62 -5.77
C GLY A 81 0.00 12.52 -4.74
N PHE A 82 0.73 12.80 -3.67
CA PHE A 82 0.86 11.86 -2.57
C PHE A 82 -0.45 11.75 -1.79
N PHE A 83 -0.83 10.55 -1.37
CA PHE A 83 -1.92 10.36 -0.43
C PHE A 83 -1.44 10.80 0.97
N PRO A 84 -1.98 11.87 1.59
CA PRO A 84 -1.57 12.33 2.92
C PRO A 84 -2.10 11.43 4.05
N LEU A 85 -1.95 10.11 3.94
CA LEU A 85 -2.47 9.15 4.93
C LEU A 85 -1.88 9.38 6.33
N LEU A 86 -0.59 9.71 6.43
CA LEU A 86 0.05 9.98 7.72
C LEU A 86 -0.61 11.17 8.46
N ASP A 87 -0.93 12.23 7.73
CA ASP A 87 -1.59 13.40 8.31
C ASP A 87 -3.05 13.06 8.70
N ILE A 88 -3.76 12.33 7.83
CA ILE A 88 -5.13 11.92 8.09
C ILE A 88 -5.19 11.01 9.33
N CYS A 89 -4.23 10.10 9.49
CA CYS A 89 -4.09 9.22 10.65
C CYS A 89 -3.98 9.94 12.00
N LEU A 90 -3.43 11.15 11.99
CA LEU A 90 -3.29 11.99 13.19
C LEU A 90 -4.55 12.82 13.48
N MET A 91 -5.51 12.88 12.56
CA MET A 91 -6.73 13.65 12.78
C MET A 91 -7.53 13.08 13.96
N PRO A 92 -8.06 13.94 14.87
CA PRO A 92 -8.98 13.51 15.91
C PRO A 92 -10.22 12.87 15.29
N GLY A 93 -10.49 11.60 15.61
CA GLY A 93 -11.58 10.85 15.00
C GLY A 93 -11.38 10.55 13.52
N SER A 94 -10.11 10.34 13.09
CA SER A 94 -9.73 10.00 11.71
C SER A 94 -10.77 9.08 11.05
N PRO A 95 -11.27 9.42 9.85
CA PRO A 95 -12.27 8.64 9.12
C PRO A 95 -11.65 7.42 8.41
N VAL A 96 -10.34 7.23 8.50
CA VAL A 96 -9.59 6.11 7.91
C VAL A 96 -8.65 5.48 8.93
N ASP A 97 -8.57 4.16 8.89
CA ASP A 97 -7.50 3.38 9.50
C ASP A 97 -6.20 3.57 8.70
N CYS A 98 -5.06 3.57 9.38
CA CYS A 98 -3.75 3.79 8.75
C CYS A 98 -3.18 2.58 8.01
N VAL A 99 -3.95 1.49 7.90
CA VAL A 99 -3.69 0.36 6.99
C VAL A 99 -2.26 -0.18 6.98
N TYR A 100 -1.64 -0.32 8.16
CA TYR A 100 -0.26 -0.81 8.29
C TYR A 100 0.70 -0.06 7.35
N LEU A 101 0.59 1.26 7.28
CA LEU A 101 1.40 2.09 6.38
C LEU A 101 2.88 2.06 6.79
N ASN A 102 3.76 1.95 5.80
CA ASN A 102 5.16 2.32 5.95
C ASN A 102 5.32 3.79 5.54
N ALA A 103 5.71 4.64 6.50
CA ALA A 103 5.89 6.06 6.29
C ALA A 103 6.99 6.41 5.27
N ALA A 104 8.01 5.56 5.13
CA ALA A 104 9.10 5.73 4.16
C ALA A 104 8.68 5.45 2.71
N SER A 105 7.49 4.86 2.48
CA SER A 105 6.99 4.50 1.14
C SER A 105 5.60 5.10 0.86
N PRO A 106 5.49 6.43 0.71
CA PRO A 106 4.21 7.08 0.45
C PRO A 106 3.61 6.69 -0.91
N TYR A 107 2.28 6.58 -0.95
CA TYR A 107 1.54 6.25 -2.17
C TYR A 107 1.33 7.48 -3.05
N LEU A 108 1.47 7.27 -4.36
CA LEU A 108 0.99 8.22 -5.36
C LEU A 108 -0.46 7.85 -5.74
N VAL A 109 -1.35 8.84 -5.85
CA VAL A 109 -2.79 8.64 -6.13
C VAL A 109 -3.34 9.73 -7.05
N PRO A 110 -4.37 9.44 -7.85
CA PRO A 110 -5.07 10.47 -8.61
C PRO A 110 -6.04 11.25 -7.70
N PHE A 111 -5.95 12.57 -7.77
CA PHE A 111 -6.90 13.51 -7.20
C PHE A 111 -7.91 13.91 -8.28
N LEU A 112 -9.17 13.53 -8.07
CA LEU A 112 -10.28 13.78 -8.99
C LEU A 112 -11.35 14.65 -8.33
N PRO A 113 -12.22 15.34 -9.09
CA PRO A 113 -13.29 16.15 -8.52
C PRO A 113 -14.28 15.28 -7.74
N ASP A 114 -14.34 15.51 -6.43
CA ASP A 114 -15.25 14.85 -5.50
C ASP A 114 -15.25 15.60 -4.17
N ASP A 115 -16.38 15.62 -3.45
CA ASP A 115 -16.51 16.35 -2.19
C ASP A 115 -16.04 15.56 -0.96
N LEU A 116 -15.74 14.26 -1.12
CA LEU A 116 -15.17 13.40 -0.08
C LEU A 116 -13.81 13.89 0.45
N GLY A 117 -13.11 14.76 -0.28
CA GLY A 117 -11.88 15.38 0.19
C GLY A 117 -12.07 16.19 1.48
N LYS A 118 -13.25 16.78 1.69
CA LYS A 118 -13.59 17.54 2.90
C LYS A 118 -13.55 16.67 4.15
N ASP A 119 -14.04 15.43 4.04
CA ASP A 119 -14.06 14.47 5.15
C ASP A 119 -12.64 14.08 5.57
N LEU A 120 -11.68 14.18 4.64
CA LEU A 120 -10.25 13.91 4.85
C LEU A 120 -9.45 15.16 5.25
N GLY A 121 -10.11 16.29 5.54
CA GLY A 121 -9.45 17.55 5.86
C GLY A 121 -8.71 18.19 4.68
N LEU A 122 -9.03 17.80 3.45
CA LEU A 122 -8.42 18.31 2.22
C LEU A 122 -9.29 19.40 1.56
N PRO A 123 -8.71 20.25 0.69
CA PRO A 123 -9.50 21.20 -0.09
C PRO A 123 -10.63 20.52 -0.87
N ALA A 124 -11.80 21.17 -0.89
CA ALA A 124 -13.05 20.62 -1.41
C ALA A 124 -13.13 20.40 -2.94
N GLU A 125 -12.10 20.78 -3.69
CA GLU A 125 -12.15 20.81 -5.16
C GLU A 125 -11.73 19.48 -5.79
N THR A 126 -10.83 18.74 -5.14
CA THR A 126 -10.32 17.45 -5.61
C THR A 126 -10.03 16.55 -4.44
N SER A 127 -10.23 15.24 -4.60
CA SER A 127 -10.06 14.24 -3.56
C SER A 127 -9.26 13.04 -4.07
N PRO A 128 -8.38 12.43 -3.24
CA PRO A 128 -7.75 11.14 -3.53
C PRO A 128 -8.74 9.97 -3.38
N VAL A 129 -9.92 10.24 -2.81
CA VAL A 129 -11.03 9.32 -2.67
C VAL A 129 -12.23 9.88 -3.43
N TRP A 130 -12.72 9.15 -4.42
CA TRP A 130 -13.75 9.64 -5.32
C TRP A 130 -14.80 8.57 -5.60
N LYS A 131 -16.01 9.02 -5.94
CA LYS A 131 -17.11 8.16 -6.34
C LYS A 131 -17.12 7.97 -7.86
N LEU A 132 -17.75 6.88 -8.31
CA LEU A 132 -17.82 6.54 -9.72
C LEU A 132 -19.16 5.87 -10.01
N ARG A 133 -19.88 6.36 -11.03
CA ARG A 133 -21.09 5.69 -11.54
C ARG A 133 -20.72 4.38 -12.27
N PRO A 134 -21.66 3.44 -12.38
CA PRO A 134 -21.49 2.20 -13.14
C PRO A 134 -21.09 2.35 -14.62
N ASP A 135 -21.34 3.52 -15.22
CA ASP A 135 -21.06 3.84 -16.64
C ASP A 135 -19.93 4.88 -16.80
N GLU A 136 -19.24 5.23 -15.71
CA GLU A 136 -18.07 6.12 -15.75
C GLU A 136 -16.76 5.32 -15.86
N ALA A 137 -15.68 6.03 -16.16
CA ALA A 137 -14.33 5.46 -16.16
C ALA A 137 -13.30 6.45 -15.61
N VAL A 138 -12.24 5.91 -15.02
CA VAL A 138 -11.00 6.65 -14.74
C VAL A 138 -9.93 6.13 -15.69
N VAL A 139 -9.30 7.04 -16.45
CA VAL A 139 -8.28 6.68 -17.45
C VAL A 139 -6.97 7.37 -17.12
N VAL A 140 -5.90 6.60 -17.03
CA VAL A 140 -4.53 7.09 -16.88
C VAL A 140 -3.77 6.88 -18.18
N VAL A 141 -3.08 7.91 -18.65
CA VAL A 141 -2.19 7.87 -19.83
C VAL A 141 -0.85 8.46 -19.42
N GLY A 142 0.25 7.76 -19.70
CA GLY A 142 1.57 8.27 -19.36
C GLY A 142 2.66 7.22 -19.38
N HIS A 143 3.77 7.51 -18.70
CA HIS A 143 4.91 6.60 -18.59
C HIS A 143 5.01 5.99 -17.19
N THR A 144 5.30 4.69 -17.14
CA THR A 144 5.63 3.99 -15.89
C THR A 144 6.87 4.59 -15.20
N PRO A 145 7.11 4.27 -13.91
CA PRO A 145 8.29 4.75 -13.19
C PRO A 145 9.63 4.30 -13.81
N PRO A 146 10.77 4.92 -13.42
CA PRO A 146 12.10 4.41 -13.74
C PRO A 146 12.35 3.04 -13.11
N PRO A 147 13.41 2.30 -13.49
CA PRO A 147 13.68 0.95 -12.97
C PRO A 147 13.64 0.84 -11.44
N LEU A 148 12.86 -0.12 -10.94
CA LEU A 148 12.75 -0.44 -9.52
C LEU A 148 12.43 -1.93 -9.28
N ARG A 149 12.50 -2.41 -8.03
CA ARG A 149 12.15 -3.81 -7.73
C ARG A 149 10.66 -4.11 -7.84
N TYR A 150 9.82 -3.13 -7.54
CA TYR A 150 8.38 -3.33 -7.58
C TYR A 150 7.60 -2.03 -7.67
N PHE A 151 6.83 -1.84 -8.74
CA PHE A 151 5.60 -1.05 -8.63
C PHE A 151 4.37 -1.90 -8.81
N GLY A 152 3.27 -1.40 -8.25
CA GLY A 152 1.94 -1.94 -8.46
C GLY A 152 0.86 -0.85 -8.44
N ILE A 153 -0.23 -1.13 -9.15
CA ILE A 153 -1.40 -0.27 -9.30
C ILE A 153 -2.63 -1.08 -8.88
N MET A 154 -3.39 -0.56 -7.93
CA MET A 154 -4.62 -1.20 -7.45
C MET A 154 -5.65 -0.16 -7.04
N THR A 155 -6.92 -0.42 -7.36
CA THR A 155 -8.03 0.35 -6.82
C THR A 155 -8.68 -0.36 -5.63
N TYR A 156 -8.94 0.42 -4.59
CA TYR A 156 -9.61 -0.02 -3.37
C TYR A 156 -10.96 0.68 -3.25
N VAL A 157 -11.96 -0.02 -2.71
CA VAL A 157 -12.99 0.67 -1.93
C VAL A 157 -12.29 1.13 -0.65
N VAL A 158 -12.54 2.35 -0.19
CA VAL A 158 -11.93 2.89 1.04
C VAL A 158 -12.97 3.46 2.01
N LYS A 159 -14.16 3.79 1.48
CA LYS A 159 -15.34 4.16 2.27
C LYS A 159 -16.54 3.40 1.75
N ARG A 160 -17.27 2.74 2.64
CA ARG A 160 -18.54 2.09 2.34
C ARG A 160 -19.60 2.53 3.33
N TYR A 161 -20.80 2.80 2.85
CA TYR A 161 -21.94 3.07 3.70
C TYR A 161 -22.56 1.77 4.18
N PHE A 162 -22.75 1.67 5.49
CA PHE A 162 -23.46 0.55 6.10
C PHE A 162 -24.79 1.05 6.69
N PRO A 163 -25.88 0.26 6.57
CA PRO A 163 -27.08 0.51 7.36
C PRO A 163 -26.78 0.35 8.86
N ALA A 164 -27.70 0.80 9.70
CA ALA A 164 -27.58 0.57 11.13
C ALA A 164 -27.69 -0.93 11.42
N ASP A 165 -26.73 -1.47 12.16
CA ASP A 165 -26.59 -2.88 12.46
C ASP A 165 -26.03 -3.06 13.90
N GLU A 166 -25.62 -4.28 14.23
CA GLU A 166 -25.04 -4.60 15.55
C GLU A 166 -23.68 -3.93 15.79
N GLN A 167 -23.01 -3.48 14.72
CA GLN A 167 -21.69 -2.86 14.76
C GLN A 167 -21.78 -1.33 14.91
N GLY A 168 -22.94 -0.72 14.62
CA GLY A 168 -23.16 0.70 14.89
C GLY A 168 -24.36 1.32 14.17
N GLY A 169 -24.45 2.65 14.27
CA GLY A 169 -25.42 3.43 13.50
C GLY A 169 -25.14 3.36 11.99
N ALA A 170 -26.13 3.75 11.20
CA ALA A 170 -25.95 3.87 9.75
C ALA A 170 -24.94 4.97 9.43
N GLY A 171 -24.04 4.72 8.47
CA GLY A 171 -23.01 5.67 8.12
C GLY A 171 -21.86 5.05 7.32
N TYR A 172 -20.96 5.93 6.87
CA TYR A 172 -19.72 5.50 6.25
C TYR A 172 -18.76 4.90 7.28
N ARG A 173 -18.14 3.79 6.90
CA ARG A 173 -17.03 3.14 7.62
C ARG A 173 -15.82 3.05 6.70
N THR A 174 -14.62 3.06 7.28
CA THR A 174 -13.39 2.70 6.56
C THR A 174 -13.50 1.29 6.04
N TYR A 175 -13.10 1.07 4.79
CA TYR A 175 -13.36 -0.20 4.12
C TYR A 175 -12.34 -0.54 3.04
N TRP A 176 -11.05 -0.60 3.41
CA TRP A 176 -9.91 -0.80 2.50
C TRP A 176 -9.85 -2.21 1.89
N ASN A 177 -10.65 -2.44 0.87
CA ASN A 177 -10.77 -3.74 0.20
C ASN A 177 -10.58 -3.61 -1.31
N ASN A 178 -9.69 -4.43 -1.87
CA ASN A 178 -9.55 -4.56 -3.33
C ASN A 178 -10.54 -5.58 -3.89
N PHE A 179 -10.97 -5.39 -5.13
CA PHE A 179 -12.02 -6.21 -5.77
C PHE A 179 -11.54 -6.97 -7.01
N GLY A 180 -10.23 -7.06 -7.21
CA GLY A 180 -9.63 -7.70 -8.38
C GLY A 180 -8.18 -8.09 -8.19
N GLU A 181 -7.53 -8.39 -9.30
CA GLU A 181 -6.09 -8.61 -9.37
C GLU A 181 -5.33 -7.29 -9.42
N GLN A 182 -4.11 -7.28 -8.85
CA GLN A 182 -3.27 -6.09 -8.84
C GLN A 182 -2.31 -6.09 -10.01
N GLU A 183 -2.26 -5.01 -10.78
CA GLU A 183 -1.27 -4.85 -11.83
C GLU A 183 0.10 -4.49 -11.25
N SER A 184 1.17 -4.99 -11.88
CA SER A 184 2.56 -4.73 -11.51
C SER A 184 3.44 -4.54 -12.73
N HIS A 185 4.69 -4.17 -12.52
CA HIS A 185 5.71 -4.14 -13.57
C HIS A 185 5.85 -5.46 -14.37
N LEU A 186 5.48 -6.62 -13.82
CA LEU A 186 5.53 -7.91 -14.51
C LEU A 186 4.28 -8.25 -15.36
N THR A 187 3.19 -7.50 -15.18
CA THR A 187 1.88 -7.82 -15.79
C THR A 187 1.34 -6.68 -16.64
N ILE A 188 1.72 -5.43 -16.34
CA ILE A 188 1.26 -4.25 -17.06
C ILE A 188 1.73 -4.26 -18.52
N HIS A 189 0.78 -3.94 -19.40
CA HIS A 189 1.02 -3.76 -20.82
C HIS A 189 1.53 -2.36 -21.10
N THR A 190 2.72 -2.26 -21.67
CA THR A 190 3.36 -0.98 -22.01
C THR A 190 3.94 -1.03 -23.42
N ALA A 191 4.45 0.09 -23.94
CA ALA A 191 5.13 0.12 -25.23
C ALA A 191 6.35 -0.83 -25.29
N GLY A 192 7.06 -0.99 -24.18
CA GLY A 192 8.16 -1.94 -24.02
C GLY A 192 7.73 -3.37 -23.65
N THR A 193 6.49 -3.58 -23.23
CA THR A 193 5.90 -4.90 -22.88
C THR A 193 4.51 -5.08 -23.53
N PRO A 194 4.39 -5.00 -24.86
CA PRO A 194 3.09 -5.00 -25.52
C PRO A 194 2.34 -6.32 -25.28
N ASN A 195 1.07 -6.25 -24.87
CA ASN A 195 0.27 -7.41 -24.43
C ASN A 195 0.94 -8.27 -23.34
N GLY A 196 1.78 -7.67 -22.50
CA GLY A 196 2.49 -8.40 -21.44
C GLY A 196 3.62 -9.30 -21.93
N ALA A 197 4.08 -9.08 -23.18
CA ALA A 197 5.24 -9.77 -23.72
C ALA A 197 6.50 -9.45 -22.89
N PRO A 198 7.47 -10.37 -22.82
CA PRO A 198 8.77 -10.09 -22.19
C PRO A 198 9.42 -8.85 -22.81
N GLY A 199 9.91 -7.95 -21.97
CA GLY A 199 10.49 -6.69 -22.40
C GLY A 199 10.76 -5.77 -21.21
N ASP A 200 10.90 -4.48 -21.50
CA ASP A 200 11.23 -3.45 -20.51
C ASP A 200 9.97 -2.63 -20.16
N PRO A 201 9.43 -2.77 -18.93
CA PRO A 201 8.24 -2.04 -18.52
C PRO A 201 8.54 -0.64 -17.98
N TRP A 202 9.80 -0.21 -17.88
CA TRP A 202 10.21 1.03 -17.21
C TRP A 202 10.18 2.24 -18.14
N ASN A 203 9.85 3.43 -17.60
CA ASN A 203 9.74 4.67 -18.37
C ASN A 203 8.94 4.49 -19.69
N SER A 204 7.90 3.63 -19.66
CA SER A 204 7.28 3.08 -20.85
C SER A 204 5.82 3.51 -20.95
N LEU A 205 5.41 3.94 -22.14
CA LEU A 205 4.08 4.48 -22.39
C LEU A 205 3.02 3.39 -22.19
N PHE A 206 1.95 3.71 -21.46
CA PHE A 206 0.81 2.84 -21.23
C PHE A 206 -0.51 3.64 -21.17
N ILE A 207 -1.63 2.92 -21.29
CA ILE A 207 -2.96 3.40 -20.94
C ILE A 207 -3.56 2.43 -19.93
N TYR A 208 -4.17 2.96 -18.88
CA TYR A 208 -4.86 2.18 -17.84
C TYR A 208 -6.30 2.67 -17.70
N ILE A 209 -7.26 1.76 -17.83
CA ILE A 209 -8.69 2.06 -17.85
C ILE A 209 -9.33 1.35 -16.66
N LEU A 210 -9.79 2.10 -15.67
CA LEU A 210 -10.63 1.58 -14.60
C LEU A 210 -12.09 1.86 -14.96
N THR A 211 -12.89 0.81 -15.12
CA THR A 211 -14.32 0.95 -15.41
C THR A 211 -15.08 -0.32 -15.05
N ALA A 212 -16.37 -0.16 -14.81
CA ALA A 212 -17.27 -1.25 -14.49
C ALA A 212 -18.01 -1.80 -15.71
N ASP A 213 -17.90 -1.14 -16.87
CA ASP A 213 -18.72 -1.36 -18.07
C ASP A 213 -17.84 -1.66 -19.29
N ARG A 214 -18.09 -2.81 -19.93
CA ARG A 214 -17.34 -3.27 -21.11
C ARG A 214 -17.56 -2.40 -22.34
N THR A 215 -18.74 -1.83 -22.50
CA THR A 215 -19.06 -0.90 -23.58
C THR A 215 -18.31 0.42 -23.39
N ILE A 216 -18.19 0.92 -22.16
CA ILE A 216 -17.37 2.11 -21.85
C ILE A 216 -15.89 1.82 -22.11
N ASP A 217 -15.35 0.69 -21.64
CA ASP A 217 -13.97 0.27 -21.94
C ASP A 217 -13.70 0.25 -23.46
N ALA A 218 -14.59 -0.38 -24.24
CA ALA A 218 -14.44 -0.47 -25.69
C ALA A 218 -14.44 0.90 -26.37
N ARG A 219 -15.29 1.83 -25.93
CA ARG A 219 -15.36 3.21 -26.47
C ARG A 219 -14.10 4.00 -26.13
N VAL A 220 -13.59 3.88 -24.91
CA VAL A 220 -12.32 4.49 -24.49
C VAL A 220 -11.16 3.95 -25.33
N ARG A 221 -11.06 2.62 -25.50
CA ARG A 221 -10.05 1.98 -26.33
C ARG A 221 -10.11 2.44 -27.79
N GLU A 222 -11.31 2.58 -28.36
CA GLU A 222 -11.49 3.05 -29.73
C GLU A 222 -11.10 4.51 -29.92
N ALA A 223 -11.43 5.38 -28.95
CA ALA A 223 -10.98 6.77 -28.94
C ALA A 223 -9.44 6.86 -28.88
N ALA A 224 -8.81 6.07 -28.01
CA ALA A 224 -7.35 6.01 -27.88
C ALA A 224 -6.68 5.47 -29.16
N ARG A 225 -7.22 4.40 -29.75
CA ARG A 225 -6.74 3.82 -31.01
C ARG A 225 -6.82 4.85 -32.14
N THR A 226 -7.94 5.57 -32.24
CA THR A 226 -8.15 6.61 -33.26
C THR A 226 -7.21 7.81 -33.06
N ALA A 227 -6.84 8.11 -31.82
CA ALA A 227 -5.82 9.12 -31.49
C ALA A 227 -4.38 8.64 -31.75
N GLY A 228 -4.17 7.38 -32.12
CA GLY A 228 -2.86 6.83 -32.50
C GLY A 228 -2.08 6.17 -31.35
N TYR A 229 -2.77 5.75 -30.28
CA TYR A 229 -2.22 4.83 -29.29
C TYR A 229 -2.34 3.38 -29.76
N ALA A 230 -1.33 2.56 -29.45
CA ALA A 230 -1.31 1.16 -29.85
C ALA A 230 -2.23 0.33 -28.92
N PRO A 231 -3.16 -0.49 -29.45
CA PRO A 231 -3.99 -1.34 -28.59
C PRO A 231 -3.21 -2.23 -27.59
N PRO A 232 -2.02 -2.77 -27.94
CA PRO A 232 -1.23 -3.58 -27.02
C PRO A 232 -0.67 -2.91 -25.76
N ILE A 233 -0.84 -1.59 -25.58
CA ILE A 233 -0.40 -0.86 -24.37
C ILE A 233 -1.55 -0.49 -23.43
N MET A 234 -2.76 -0.97 -23.74
CA MET A 234 -4.00 -0.63 -23.02
C MET A 234 -4.38 -1.72 -22.03
N ASN A 235 -4.49 -1.34 -20.77
CA ASN A 235 -4.82 -2.17 -19.62
C ASN A 235 -6.23 -1.82 -19.14
N THR A 236 -6.97 -2.81 -18.63
CA THR A 236 -8.27 -2.57 -18.00
C THR A 236 -8.26 -3.15 -16.59
N GLU A 237 -8.57 -2.33 -15.59
CA GLU A 237 -8.96 -2.78 -14.25
C GLU A 237 -10.49 -2.86 -14.21
N PRO A 238 -11.07 -4.05 -14.29
CA PRO A 238 -12.52 -4.22 -14.20
C PRO A 238 -13.02 -3.97 -12.77
N MET A 239 -14.07 -3.16 -12.65
CA MET A 239 -14.81 -2.96 -11.39
C MET A 239 -16.06 -3.86 -11.36
N PRO A 240 -16.07 -4.95 -10.56
CA PRO A 240 -17.18 -5.90 -10.55
C PRO A 240 -18.39 -5.33 -9.79
N GLN A 241 -19.35 -4.76 -10.52
CA GLN A 241 -20.51 -4.07 -9.95
C GLN A 241 -21.34 -4.91 -8.98
N SER A 242 -21.31 -6.25 -9.11
CA SER A 242 -22.00 -7.15 -8.19
C SER A 242 -21.47 -7.09 -6.75
N LEU A 243 -20.27 -6.54 -6.52
CA LEU A 243 -19.63 -6.40 -5.20
C LEU A 243 -19.61 -4.94 -4.70
N LEU A 244 -20.02 -3.98 -5.54
CA LEU A 244 -19.77 -2.55 -5.35
C LEU A 244 -21.09 -1.76 -5.31
N GLN A 245 -21.13 -0.73 -4.46
CA GLN A 245 -22.23 0.24 -4.38
C GLN A 245 -21.82 1.49 -5.17
N MET A 246 -21.85 1.38 -6.50
CA MET A 246 -21.38 2.43 -7.41
C MET A 246 -22.45 3.50 -7.67
N GLY A 247 -22.02 4.76 -7.76
CA GLY A 247 -22.87 5.92 -8.01
C GLY A 247 -22.13 7.21 -7.63
N ASN A 248 -22.85 8.32 -7.50
CA ASN A 248 -22.31 9.62 -7.07
C ASN A 248 -23.08 10.22 -5.87
N GLU A 249 -24.10 9.52 -5.36
CA GLU A 249 -24.98 9.97 -4.29
C GLU A 249 -24.39 9.68 -2.90
N PRO A 250 -24.89 10.34 -1.84
CA PRO A 250 -24.61 9.92 -0.47
C PRO A 250 -25.05 8.47 -0.25
N GLY A 251 -24.16 7.62 0.25
CA GLY A 251 -24.38 6.19 0.41
C GLY A 251 -23.53 5.34 -0.53
N ASP A 252 -23.10 5.88 -1.67
CA ASP A 252 -22.26 5.15 -2.62
C ASP A 252 -20.81 5.00 -2.12
N ASP A 253 -20.13 3.96 -2.58
CA ASP A 253 -18.76 3.62 -2.25
C ASP A 253 -17.78 4.73 -2.70
N GLY A 254 -16.80 5.02 -1.86
CA GLY A 254 -15.64 5.86 -2.20
C GLY A 254 -14.45 4.99 -2.57
N PHE A 255 -13.82 5.29 -3.70
CA PHE A 255 -12.70 4.55 -4.27
C PHE A 255 -11.39 5.33 -4.19
N ALA A 256 -10.27 4.62 -4.03
CA ALA A 256 -8.94 5.18 -4.15
C ALA A 256 -8.05 4.27 -5.02
N MET A 257 -7.45 4.84 -6.08
CA MET A 257 -6.44 4.15 -6.88
C MET A 257 -5.05 4.45 -6.31
N VAL A 258 -4.32 3.40 -5.93
CA VAL A 258 -3.03 3.49 -5.26
C VAL A 258 -1.91 3.00 -6.17
N TRP A 259 -0.86 3.82 -6.28
CA TRP A 259 0.40 3.46 -6.89
C TRP A 259 1.46 3.28 -5.79
N ARG A 260 1.96 2.05 -5.68
CA ARG A 260 3.07 1.71 -4.80
C ARG A 260 4.34 1.57 -5.62
N THR A 261 5.46 2.08 -5.10
CA THR A 261 6.81 1.90 -5.67
C THR A 261 7.75 1.47 -4.55
N ALA A 262 8.62 0.50 -4.79
CA ALA A 262 9.58 0.03 -3.80
C ALA A 262 10.96 -0.26 -4.42
N HIS A 263 12.01 0.19 -3.75
CA HIS A 263 13.42 -0.03 -4.09
C HIS A 263 13.79 0.35 -5.53
N PRO A 264 13.87 1.65 -5.85
CA PRO A 264 14.39 2.11 -7.13
C PRO A 264 15.86 1.73 -7.31
N GLU A 265 16.28 1.53 -8.57
CA GLU A 265 17.71 1.44 -8.89
C GLU A 265 18.41 2.80 -8.67
N ASN A 266 17.67 3.90 -8.79
CA ASN A 266 18.13 5.25 -8.55
C ASN A 266 17.05 6.08 -7.83
N GLU A 267 17.29 6.43 -6.56
CA GLU A 267 16.36 7.21 -5.74
C GLU A 267 16.05 8.58 -6.36
N ALA A 268 17.06 9.29 -6.85
CA ALA A 268 16.88 10.63 -7.42
C ALA A 268 16.01 10.62 -8.69
N GLU A 269 16.09 9.55 -9.49
CA GLU A 269 15.21 9.39 -10.67
C GLU A 269 13.76 9.12 -10.24
N LEU A 270 13.55 8.27 -9.24
CA LEU A 270 12.21 8.00 -8.73
C LEU A 270 11.60 9.24 -8.08
N ASP A 271 12.38 10.00 -7.31
CA ASP A 271 11.93 11.24 -6.68
C ASP A 271 11.55 12.29 -7.71
N ALA A 272 12.38 12.46 -8.75
CA ALA A 272 12.06 13.34 -9.87
C ALA A 272 10.76 12.90 -10.58
N TRP A 273 10.59 11.59 -10.80
CA TRP A 273 9.35 11.04 -11.39
C TRP A 273 8.14 11.26 -10.47
N LYS A 274 8.25 11.11 -9.15
CA LYS A 274 7.13 11.32 -8.23
C LYS A 274 6.77 12.80 -8.06
N ALA A 275 7.73 13.70 -8.20
CA ALA A 275 7.51 15.15 -8.07
C ALA A 275 6.76 15.76 -9.27
N ASP A 276 7.03 15.28 -10.50
CA ASP A 276 6.29 15.63 -11.71
C ASP A 276 6.01 14.36 -12.53
N PRO A 277 5.05 13.52 -12.10
CA PRO A 277 4.79 12.26 -12.76
C PRO A 277 4.35 12.52 -14.20
N PRO A 278 4.96 11.84 -15.20
CA PRO A 278 4.56 11.90 -16.60
C PRO A 278 3.26 11.12 -16.83
N LEU A 279 2.27 11.36 -15.98
CA LEU A 279 0.96 10.73 -15.92
C LEU A 279 -0.13 11.79 -16.03
N ARG A 280 -1.17 11.48 -16.79
CA ARG A 280 -2.38 12.28 -16.94
C ARG A 280 -3.55 11.39 -16.57
N VAL A 281 -4.47 11.89 -15.76
CA VAL A 281 -5.65 11.13 -15.30
C VAL A 281 -6.92 11.87 -15.64
N PHE A 282 -7.92 11.14 -16.13
CA PHE A 282 -9.20 11.67 -16.55
C PHE A 282 -10.33 10.88 -15.91
N LYS A 283 -11.31 11.57 -15.30
CA LYS A 283 -12.63 11.03 -15.04
C LYS A 283 -13.49 11.27 -16.28
N ILE A 284 -14.06 10.21 -16.81
CA ILE A 284 -14.83 10.20 -18.05
C ILE A 284 -16.28 9.83 -17.71
N THR A 285 -17.23 10.68 -18.10
CA THR A 285 -18.64 10.53 -17.79
C THR A 285 -19.49 10.63 -19.05
N PRO A 286 -20.33 9.63 -19.39
CA PRO A 286 -21.28 9.75 -20.49
C PRO A 286 -22.21 10.94 -20.31
N ASN A 287 -22.46 11.70 -21.39
CA ASN A 287 -23.44 12.80 -21.43
C ASN A 287 -24.89 12.29 -21.55
N THR A 288 -25.14 11.10 -21.01
CA THR A 288 -26.45 10.46 -20.91
C THR A 288 -26.88 10.38 -19.45
N GLU A 289 -28.18 10.15 -19.25
CA GLU A 289 -28.70 9.85 -17.91
C GLU A 289 -27.94 8.66 -17.29
N PRO A 290 -27.62 8.72 -15.99
CA PRO A 290 -27.03 7.60 -15.27
C PRO A 290 -27.87 6.32 -15.40
N PRO A 291 -27.25 5.13 -15.43
CA PRO A 291 -27.98 3.87 -15.35
C PRO A 291 -28.73 3.75 -14.03
N GLN A 292 -29.92 3.14 -14.07
CA GLN A 292 -30.65 2.75 -12.86
C GLN A 292 -30.11 1.42 -12.34
N GLY A 293 -29.23 1.47 -11.35
CA GLY A 293 -28.57 0.28 -10.81
C GLY A 293 -27.34 -0.11 -11.64
N MET A 294 -27.21 -1.38 -12.00
CA MET A 294 -26.05 -1.85 -12.77
C MET A 294 -26.02 -1.27 -14.19
N SER A 295 -24.81 -1.15 -14.75
CA SER A 295 -24.60 -0.97 -16.19
C SER A 295 -25.32 -2.05 -17.00
N SER A 296 -25.64 -1.73 -18.25
CA SER A 296 -26.17 -2.67 -19.24
C SER A 296 -25.17 -3.75 -19.69
N ASP A 297 -23.86 -3.55 -19.50
CA ASP A 297 -22.81 -4.47 -19.96
C ASP A 297 -21.65 -4.60 -18.95
N PRO A 298 -21.90 -5.10 -17.72
CA PRO A 298 -20.93 -5.11 -16.64
C PRO A 298 -19.84 -6.17 -16.83
N PHE A 299 -18.62 -5.90 -16.35
CA PHE A 299 -17.58 -6.93 -16.22
C PHE A 299 -17.98 -8.04 -15.24
N PRO A 300 -17.59 -9.31 -15.49
CA PRO A 300 -17.68 -10.34 -14.46
C PRO A 300 -16.67 -10.06 -13.34
N ILE A 301 -16.80 -10.77 -12.22
CA ILE A 301 -15.76 -10.79 -11.19
C ILE A 301 -14.45 -11.33 -11.81
N PRO A 302 -13.32 -10.63 -11.66
CA PRO A 302 -12.04 -11.04 -12.26
C PRO A 302 -11.54 -12.37 -11.70
N GLY A 303 -10.90 -13.17 -12.53
CA GLY A 303 -10.14 -14.34 -12.08
C GLY A 303 -8.81 -13.94 -11.45
N PHE A 304 -8.32 -14.76 -10.51
CA PHE A 304 -7.02 -14.57 -9.87
C PHE A 304 -5.92 -15.40 -10.52
N ARG A 305 -4.68 -14.91 -10.45
CA ARG A 305 -3.49 -15.66 -10.84
C ARG A 305 -3.24 -16.78 -9.82
N ALA A 306 -2.81 -17.94 -10.29
CA ALA A 306 -2.36 -19.01 -9.41
C ALA A 306 -1.10 -18.57 -8.65
N ARG A 307 -1.09 -18.71 -7.32
CA ARG A 307 0.05 -18.33 -6.47
C ARG A 307 1.15 -19.39 -6.43
N SER A 308 0.75 -20.66 -6.54
CA SER A 308 1.64 -21.82 -6.42
C SER A 308 2.58 -21.95 -7.62
N THR A 309 3.85 -22.19 -7.31
CA THR A 309 4.92 -22.52 -8.25
C THR A 309 5.18 -24.02 -8.33
N GLY A 310 4.80 -24.78 -7.30
CA GLY A 310 5.19 -26.16 -7.06
C GLY A 310 6.55 -26.32 -6.37
N GLU A 311 7.30 -25.22 -6.17
CA GLU A 311 8.56 -25.19 -5.43
C GLU A 311 8.30 -24.90 -3.96
N THR A 312 9.19 -25.35 -3.05
CA THR A 312 8.96 -25.18 -1.61
C THR A 312 10.22 -24.84 -0.84
N GLU A 313 10.09 -23.91 0.11
CA GLU A 313 11.15 -23.53 1.03
C GLU A 313 11.34 -24.53 2.17
N PHE A 314 10.40 -25.48 2.38
CA PHE A 314 10.40 -26.37 3.54
C PHE A 314 11.64 -27.27 3.65
N GLY A 315 12.43 -27.42 2.58
CA GLY A 315 13.77 -28.01 2.64
C GLY A 315 14.76 -27.25 3.54
N LEU A 316 14.53 -25.95 3.78
CA LEU A 316 15.32 -25.08 4.66
C LEU A 316 14.87 -25.13 6.13
N LEU A 317 13.75 -25.79 6.45
CA LEU A 317 13.20 -25.80 7.81
C LEU A 317 14.16 -26.32 8.88
N PRO A 318 15.00 -27.36 8.64
CA PRO A 318 16.04 -27.74 9.58
C PRO A 318 17.02 -26.60 9.90
N ALA A 319 17.52 -25.90 8.87
CA ALA A 319 18.44 -24.77 9.04
C ALA A 319 17.79 -23.58 9.76
N VAL A 320 16.50 -23.31 9.52
CA VAL A 320 15.74 -22.29 10.27
C VAL A 320 15.65 -22.65 11.77
N ARG A 321 15.47 -23.93 12.10
CA ARG A 321 15.43 -24.40 13.50
C ARG A 321 16.81 -24.33 14.17
N GLU A 322 17.87 -24.59 13.42
CA GLU A 322 19.25 -24.44 13.89
C GLU A 322 19.59 -22.96 14.10
N LEU A 323 19.18 -22.07 13.20
CA LEU A 323 19.31 -20.61 13.35
C LEU A 323 18.59 -20.11 14.61
N ARG A 324 17.35 -20.54 14.83
CA ARG A 324 16.60 -20.26 16.07
C ARG A 324 17.39 -20.62 17.31
N GLN A 325 17.96 -21.82 17.34
CA GLN A 325 18.72 -22.28 18.51
C GLN A 325 20.00 -21.46 18.70
N ALA A 326 20.71 -21.14 17.62
CA ALA A 326 21.90 -20.30 17.67
C ALA A 326 21.62 -18.88 18.18
N ILE A 327 20.47 -18.29 17.82
CA ILE A 327 20.01 -16.99 18.36
C ILE A 327 19.79 -17.11 19.87
N LEU A 328 19.09 -18.14 20.34
CA LEU A 328 18.86 -18.35 21.78
C LEU A 328 20.17 -18.57 22.55
N ASP A 329 21.08 -19.38 22.00
CA ASP A 329 22.36 -19.67 22.63
C ASP A 329 23.22 -18.41 22.79
N THR A 330 23.21 -17.54 21.77
CA THR A 330 23.92 -16.24 21.76
C THR A 330 23.52 -15.36 22.94
N TYR A 331 22.25 -15.35 23.31
CA TYR A 331 21.70 -14.49 24.39
C TYR A 331 21.39 -15.24 25.69
N SER A 332 21.71 -16.53 25.78
CA SER A 332 21.44 -17.36 26.97
C SER A 332 22.21 -16.90 28.22
N GLY A 333 23.35 -16.23 28.04
CA GLY A 333 24.20 -15.72 29.13
C GLY A 333 23.83 -14.34 29.68
N SER A 334 22.93 -13.60 29.01
CA SER A 334 22.71 -12.16 29.25
C SER A 334 21.68 -11.80 30.33
N MET A 335 21.29 -12.72 31.21
CA MET A 335 20.16 -12.52 32.14
C MET A 335 18.86 -12.06 31.44
N MET A 336 18.60 -12.55 30.22
CA MET A 336 17.41 -12.22 29.43
C MET A 336 16.42 -13.39 29.42
N ALA A 337 15.14 -13.09 29.57
CA ALA A 337 14.04 -13.98 29.21
C ALA A 337 13.81 -13.89 27.70
N ALA A 338 13.57 -15.04 27.06
CA ALA A 338 13.30 -15.14 25.62
C ALA A 338 11.88 -15.65 25.39
N GLU A 339 11.13 -14.95 24.54
CA GLU A 339 9.78 -15.33 24.10
C GLU A 339 9.73 -15.37 22.57
N GLU A 340 9.30 -16.49 22.00
CA GLU A 340 9.21 -16.67 20.55
C GLU A 340 7.80 -16.40 20.04
N PHE A 341 7.71 -15.65 18.96
CA PHE A 341 6.50 -15.34 18.23
C PHE A 341 6.59 -15.94 16.82
N ILE A 342 5.61 -16.75 16.46
CA ILE A 342 5.48 -17.30 15.11
C ILE A 342 4.51 -16.41 14.35
N SER A 343 4.88 -15.98 13.15
CA SER A 343 3.96 -15.20 12.33
C SER A 343 2.84 -16.09 11.77
N GLU A 344 1.72 -15.47 11.48
CA GLU A 344 0.58 -16.09 10.82
C GLU A 344 0.22 -15.33 9.55
N VAL A 345 -0.49 -15.99 8.65
CA VAL A 345 -0.94 -15.32 7.43
C VAL A 345 -2.07 -14.37 7.78
N ASP A 346 -1.89 -13.12 7.40
CA ASP A 346 -2.97 -12.13 7.48
C ASP A 346 -3.77 -12.09 6.19
N PHE A 347 -5.10 -12.00 6.31
CA PHE A 347 -6.08 -11.85 5.22
C PHE A 347 -5.67 -12.53 3.91
N ASN A 348 -5.35 -13.82 4.02
CA ASN A 348 -4.80 -14.66 2.95
C ASN A 348 -5.66 -14.67 1.66
N PHE A 349 -6.92 -14.33 1.86
CA PHE A 349 -7.95 -14.25 0.85
C PHE A 349 -8.09 -12.78 0.47
N GLY A 350 -7.74 -12.42 -0.77
CA GLY A 350 -7.79 -11.03 -1.25
C GLY A 350 -9.10 -10.31 -0.93
N GLY A 351 -9.14 -8.99 -1.11
CA GLY A 351 -10.22 -8.14 -0.61
C GLY A 351 -11.66 -8.56 -0.95
N ILE A 352 -11.89 -9.41 -1.96
CA ILE A 352 -13.19 -10.08 -2.23
C ILE A 352 -13.73 -10.86 -1.04
N HIS A 353 -12.91 -11.55 -0.25
CA HIS A 353 -13.40 -12.21 0.96
C HIS A 353 -13.79 -11.22 2.07
N CYS A 354 -13.15 -10.06 2.07
CA CYS A 354 -13.48 -8.99 3.00
C CYS A 354 -14.80 -8.30 2.62
N PHE A 355 -15.12 -8.28 1.32
CA PHE A 355 -16.46 -7.97 0.81
C PHE A 355 -17.51 -9.01 1.26
N GLU A 356 -17.17 -10.30 1.31
CA GLU A 356 -18.09 -11.34 1.79
C GLU A 356 -18.43 -11.16 3.28
N TRP A 357 -17.44 -10.81 4.11
CA TRP A 357 -17.60 -10.70 5.55
C TRP A 357 -18.00 -9.31 6.04
N ASP A 358 -18.12 -8.34 5.13
CA ASP A 358 -18.35 -6.93 5.47
C ASP A 358 -17.31 -6.36 6.47
N ILE A 359 -16.05 -6.79 6.34
CA ILE A 359 -14.93 -6.31 7.18
C ILE A 359 -13.91 -5.48 6.40
N ASN A 360 -13.23 -4.58 7.10
CA ASN A 360 -12.08 -3.86 6.57
C ASN A 360 -10.82 -4.73 6.66
N CYS A 361 -10.24 -5.15 5.53
CA CYS A 361 -8.99 -5.93 5.51
C CYS A 361 -7.73 -5.09 5.33
N LEU A 362 -7.84 -3.79 5.60
CA LEU A 362 -6.70 -2.91 5.80
C LEU A 362 -5.76 -2.80 4.59
N GLY A 363 -6.32 -2.86 3.38
CA GLY A 363 -5.59 -2.66 2.13
C GLY A 363 -4.83 -3.89 1.64
N PRO A 364 -5.48 -5.06 1.51
CA PRO A 364 -4.80 -6.26 1.05
C PRO A 364 -4.27 -6.08 -0.37
N SER A 365 -3.20 -6.80 -0.71
CA SER A 365 -2.57 -6.78 -2.03
C SER A 365 -2.50 -8.19 -2.55
N MET A 366 -2.98 -8.41 -3.78
CA MET A 366 -2.83 -9.73 -4.42
C MET A 366 -1.37 -10.06 -4.76
N ASN A 367 -0.51 -9.05 -4.83
CA ASN A 367 0.91 -9.19 -5.15
C ASN A 367 1.80 -9.41 -3.92
N ALA A 368 1.25 -9.51 -2.71
CA ALA A 368 2.05 -9.72 -1.50
C ALA A 368 1.52 -10.87 -0.65
N LEU A 369 2.44 -11.69 -0.13
CA LEU A 369 2.17 -12.53 1.03
C LEU A 369 2.48 -11.70 2.29
N TYR A 370 1.47 -11.49 3.11
CA TYR A 370 1.59 -10.81 4.40
C TYR A 370 1.61 -11.82 5.53
N LEU A 371 2.66 -11.74 6.36
CA LEU A 371 2.73 -12.45 7.63
C LEU A 371 2.83 -11.43 8.75
N TRP A 372 2.26 -11.72 9.91
CA TRP A 372 2.26 -10.80 11.04
C TRP A 372 2.18 -11.51 12.40
N ASN A 373 2.39 -10.77 13.48
CA ASN A 373 2.02 -11.20 14.82
C ASN A 373 0.77 -10.42 15.27
N ALA A 374 -0.44 -10.91 14.97
CA ALA A 374 -1.68 -10.14 15.16
C ALA A 374 -1.92 -9.71 16.62
N ASP A 375 -1.60 -10.59 17.57
CA ASP A 375 -1.73 -10.31 19.01
C ASP A 375 -0.63 -9.36 19.55
N GLY A 376 0.33 -8.99 18.70
CA GLY A 376 1.51 -8.20 19.07
C GLY A 376 2.55 -8.98 19.84
N ILE A 377 3.65 -8.30 20.17
CA ILE A 377 4.82 -8.84 20.89
C ILE A 377 5.04 -8.15 22.25
N GLY A 378 3.99 -7.50 22.77
CA GLY A 378 4.07 -6.60 23.92
C GLY A 378 4.76 -5.27 23.59
N THR A 379 5.19 -4.52 24.61
CA THR A 379 5.94 -3.26 24.44
C THR A 379 7.38 -3.53 24.02
N LEU A 380 8.10 -2.50 23.56
CA LEU A 380 9.55 -2.55 23.36
C LEU A 380 10.24 -1.48 24.21
N GLY A 381 10.74 -1.90 25.38
CA GLY A 381 11.49 -1.06 26.32
C GLY A 381 12.94 -0.79 25.89
N PRO A 382 13.66 0.10 26.60
CA PRO A 382 15.04 0.47 26.26
C PRO A 382 16.04 -0.69 26.31
N ASP A 383 15.86 -1.62 27.26
CA ASP A 383 16.72 -2.78 27.45
C ASP A 383 16.15 -4.06 26.80
N GLU A 384 15.09 -3.92 26.01
CA GLU A 384 14.47 -5.02 25.26
C GLU A 384 14.86 -4.95 23.79
N PHE A 385 14.94 -6.10 23.13
CA PHE A 385 15.13 -6.19 21.69
C PHE A 385 14.44 -7.41 21.12
N VAL A 386 14.27 -7.41 19.80
CA VAL A 386 13.66 -8.49 19.05
C VAL A 386 14.60 -8.92 17.95
N VAL A 387 14.77 -10.23 17.75
CA VAL A 387 15.47 -10.77 16.57
C VAL A 387 14.43 -11.39 15.66
N ALA A 388 14.18 -10.77 14.51
CA ALA A 388 13.36 -11.33 13.43
C ALA A 388 14.24 -12.25 12.59
N TYR A 389 13.75 -13.44 12.26
CA TYR A 389 14.53 -14.43 11.53
C TYR A 389 13.63 -15.36 10.70
N GLY A 390 14.21 -15.91 9.64
CA GLY A 390 13.47 -16.75 8.71
C GLY A 390 14.23 -17.04 7.43
N VAL A 391 13.48 -17.44 6.41
CA VAL A 391 14.00 -17.59 5.06
C VAL A 391 13.93 -16.24 4.36
N ASN A 392 15.00 -15.87 3.66
CA ASN A 392 14.97 -14.72 2.79
C ASN A 392 14.25 -15.11 1.48
N HIS A 393 12.94 -14.86 1.42
CA HIS A 393 12.04 -15.24 0.31
C HIS A 393 12.46 -14.69 -1.05
N ARG A 394 13.28 -13.63 -1.09
CA ARG A 394 13.87 -13.15 -2.34
C ARG A 394 14.92 -14.13 -2.87
N LEU A 395 15.79 -14.64 -1.99
CA LEU A 395 16.91 -15.53 -2.34
C LEU A 395 16.44 -16.95 -2.71
N THR A 396 15.21 -17.31 -2.35
CA THR A 396 14.55 -18.55 -2.79
C THR A 396 13.74 -18.37 -4.07
N GLY A 397 13.56 -17.14 -4.56
CA GLY A 397 12.74 -16.84 -5.72
C GLY A 397 11.23 -16.81 -5.43
N MET A 398 10.82 -16.82 -4.16
CA MET A 398 9.41 -16.68 -3.76
C MET A 398 8.93 -15.22 -3.79
N ALA A 399 9.84 -14.25 -3.79
CA ALA A 399 9.53 -12.83 -3.88
C ALA A 399 10.56 -12.06 -4.73
N SER A 400 10.13 -10.94 -5.32
CA SER A 400 11.02 -9.99 -6.00
C SER A 400 11.75 -9.11 -4.99
N TYR A 401 11.12 -8.84 -3.85
CA TYR A 401 11.72 -8.30 -2.64
C TYR A 401 10.90 -8.71 -1.42
N MET A 402 11.50 -8.65 -0.23
CA MET A 402 10.76 -8.79 1.02
C MET A 402 11.16 -7.72 2.04
N SER A 403 10.27 -7.48 2.99
CA SER A 403 10.44 -6.48 4.05
C SER A 403 10.05 -7.05 5.41
N VAL A 404 10.68 -6.56 6.47
CA VAL A 404 10.29 -6.75 7.87
C VAL A 404 10.11 -5.39 8.50
N SER A 405 8.99 -5.14 9.16
CA SER A 405 8.71 -3.84 9.80
C SER A 405 8.12 -4.02 11.18
N MET A 406 8.38 -3.06 12.07
CA MET A 406 7.77 -3.02 13.40
C MET A 406 6.76 -1.88 13.51
N TYR A 407 5.51 -2.25 13.79
CA TYR A 407 4.38 -1.34 13.90
C TYR A 407 4.04 -1.08 15.36
N GLY A 408 3.66 0.17 15.64
CA GLY A 408 2.91 0.50 16.85
C GLY A 408 1.43 0.20 16.64
N MET A 409 0.82 -0.58 17.54
CA MET A 409 -0.57 -1.07 17.38
C MET A 409 -1.65 -0.01 17.67
N THR A 410 -1.28 1.19 18.15
CA THR A 410 -2.24 2.29 18.35
C THR A 410 -2.68 2.89 17.03
N LYS A 411 -1.74 3.00 16.09
CA LYS A 411 -1.99 3.61 14.78
C LYS A 411 -1.70 2.68 13.62
N HIS A 412 -1.07 1.52 13.81
CA HIS A 412 -0.67 0.62 12.73
C HIS A 412 0.18 1.36 11.68
N VAL A 413 1.21 2.08 12.11
CA VAL A 413 2.18 2.74 11.23
C VAL A 413 3.58 2.37 11.67
N THR A 414 4.45 2.07 10.72
CA THR A 414 5.89 1.93 10.93
C THR A 414 6.61 3.17 10.40
N ASN A 415 7.73 3.51 11.01
CA ASN A 415 8.64 4.54 10.48
C ASN A 415 9.22 4.11 9.14
N ASP A 416 9.78 2.90 9.13
CA ASP A 416 10.47 2.31 8.00
C ASP A 416 10.45 0.77 8.09
N SER A 417 11.11 0.12 7.14
CA SER A 417 11.28 -1.32 7.02
C SER A 417 12.76 -1.69 6.94
N VAL A 418 13.05 -2.97 7.20
CA VAL A 418 14.33 -3.59 6.85
C VAL A 418 14.07 -4.55 5.70
N ASP A 419 14.84 -4.44 4.63
CA ASP A 419 14.47 -5.05 3.36
C ASP A 419 15.54 -5.94 2.73
N SER A 420 15.07 -6.97 2.02
CA SER A 420 15.85 -7.75 1.05
C SER A 420 15.36 -7.42 -0.35
N ALA A 421 16.07 -6.50 -0.99
CA ALA A 421 15.76 -6.01 -2.33
C ALA A 421 16.91 -6.21 -3.32
N GLY A 422 18.07 -6.73 -2.90
CA GLY A 422 19.28 -6.87 -3.71
C GLY A 422 20.03 -5.58 -3.98
N GLY A 423 21.27 -5.70 -4.44
CA GLY A 423 22.20 -4.56 -4.61
C GLY A 423 22.98 -4.28 -3.33
N ASP A 424 23.76 -3.19 -3.34
CA ASP A 424 24.69 -2.86 -2.25
C ASP A 424 23.98 -2.45 -0.93
N GLY A 425 22.67 -2.15 -0.99
CA GLY A 425 21.84 -1.78 0.16
C GLY A 425 20.93 -2.89 0.69
N ASP A 426 21.14 -4.15 0.29
CA ASP A 426 20.34 -5.28 0.82
C ASP A 426 20.69 -5.53 2.29
N GLN A 427 19.74 -5.31 3.20
CA GLN A 427 19.98 -5.33 4.64
C GLN A 427 19.86 -6.72 5.25
N LEU A 428 19.17 -7.66 4.59
CA LEU A 428 18.89 -8.98 5.16
C LEU A 428 19.85 -10.06 4.65
N VAL A 429 20.46 -9.87 3.48
CA VAL A 429 21.42 -10.82 2.91
C VAL A 429 22.62 -11.05 3.84
N GLY A 430 22.88 -12.31 4.17
CA GLY A 430 24.06 -12.72 4.94
C GLY A 430 23.96 -12.51 6.46
N THR A 431 22.89 -11.90 6.96
CA THR A 431 22.73 -11.57 8.39
C THR A 431 22.59 -12.80 9.30
N ALA A 432 22.14 -13.93 8.76
CA ALA A 432 22.13 -15.20 9.51
C ALA A 432 23.55 -15.69 9.89
N ALA A 433 24.59 -15.20 9.21
CA ALA A 433 25.98 -15.56 9.51
C ALA A 433 26.51 -14.98 10.82
N ASP A 434 25.77 -14.04 11.44
CA ASP A 434 26.06 -13.57 12.80
C ASP A 434 25.86 -14.68 13.85
N TYR A 435 25.01 -15.67 13.53
CA TYR A 435 24.61 -16.74 14.45
C TYR A 435 25.06 -18.12 13.98
N LEU A 436 25.05 -18.37 12.66
CA LEU A 436 25.47 -19.65 12.07
C LEU A 436 26.83 -19.52 11.38
N PRO A 437 27.68 -20.56 11.41
CA PRO A 437 29.00 -20.49 10.80
C PRO A 437 28.92 -20.35 9.27
N ALA A 438 29.88 -19.63 8.70
CA ALA A 438 30.04 -19.54 7.25
C ALA A 438 30.12 -20.94 6.62
N GLY A 439 29.27 -21.22 5.63
CA GLY A 439 29.18 -22.51 4.95
C GLY A 439 28.20 -23.52 5.58
N HIS A 440 27.49 -23.15 6.66
CA HIS A 440 26.37 -23.94 7.14
C HIS A 440 25.32 -24.13 6.03
N PRO A 441 24.79 -25.35 5.79
CA PRO A 441 23.82 -25.58 4.72
C PRO A 441 22.62 -24.62 4.81
N GLY A 442 22.36 -23.90 3.72
CA GLY A 442 21.23 -22.98 3.59
C GLY A 442 21.40 -21.60 4.25
N VAL A 443 22.49 -21.33 4.98
CA VAL A 443 22.70 -20.04 5.68
C VAL A 443 22.68 -18.84 4.75
N ASP A 444 23.09 -19.03 3.50
CA ASP A 444 23.06 -18.02 2.43
C ASP A 444 21.64 -17.62 2.00
N LYS A 445 20.62 -18.37 2.43
CA LYS A 445 19.19 -18.12 2.16
C LYS A 445 18.40 -17.74 3.40
N LEU A 446 19.05 -17.66 4.56
CA LEU A 446 18.40 -17.26 5.81
C LEU A 446 18.77 -15.83 6.17
N TYR A 447 17.98 -15.21 7.04
CA TYR A 447 18.30 -13.93 7.65
C TYR A 447 18.01 -13.95 9.15
N ALA A 448 18.70 -13.10 9.90
CA ALA A 448 18.40 -12.80 11.29
C ALA A 448 18.75 -11.32 11.56
N TYR A 449 17.75 -10.50 11.89
CA TYR A 449 17.90 -9.06 11.99
C TYR A 449 17.31 -8.53 13.30
N LYS A 450 18.05 -7.69 14.00
CA LYS A 450 17.67 -7.17 15.32
C LYS A 450 16.86 -5.87 15.19
N PHE A 451 15.87 -5.70 16.06
CA PHE A 451 15.14 -4.46 16.28
C PHE A 451 15.28 -4.07 17.75
N ALA A 452 15.77 -2.86 18.03
CA ALA A 452 16.04 -2.39 19.39
C ALA A 452 15.81 -0.87 19.50
N ARG A 453 15.86 -0.33 20.72
CA ARG A 453 15.83 1.14 20.93
C ARG A 453 17.19 1.80 20.72
N ASP A 454 18.25 1.04 20.96
CA ASP A 454 19.64 1.44 20.76
C ASP A 454 20.35 0.20 20.20
N CYS A 455 20.94 0.36 19.02
CA CYS A 455 21.65 -0.75 18.37
C CYS A 455 23.09 -0.89 18.87
N GLY A 456 23.61 0.06 19.65
CA GLY A 456 24.96 -0.02 20.22
C GLY A 456 26.08 -0.13 19.17
N GLY A 457 25.80 0.28 17.93
CA GLY A 457 26.70 0.13 16.77
C GLY A 457 26.69 -1.25 16.11
N GLU A 458 25.75 -2.15 16.46
CA GLU A 458 25.53 -3.41 15.75
C GLU A 458 25.08 -3.14 14.30
N THR A 459 25.72 -3.79 13.34
CA THR A 459 25.45 -3.57 11.90
C THR A 459 24.08 -4.08 11.48
N ASN A 460 23.65 -5.24 11.98
CA ASN A 460 22.40 -5.91 11.59
C ASN A 460 21.28 -5.62 12.59
N CYS A 461 21.07 -4.34 12.85
CA CYS A 461 20.11 -3.84 13.83
C CYS A 461 19.37 -2.59 13.31
N PHE A 462 18.07 -2.50 13.61
CA PHE A 462 17.22 -1.37 13.30
C PHE A 462 16.83 -0.65 14.60
N GLU A 463 17.13 0.64 14.69
CA GLU A 463 16.73 1.48 15.81
C GLU A 463 15.28 1.92 15.63
N VAL A 464 14.43 1.48 16.55
CA VAL A 464 12.99 1.70 16.46
C VAL A 464 12.65 3.04 17.11
N PRO A 465 12.26 4.05 16.32
CA PRO A 465 12.01 5.38 16.85
C PRO A 465 10.78 5.39 17.77
N THR A 466 10.81 6.27 18.77
CA THR A 466 9.66 6.53 19.66
C THR A 466 8.78 7.67 19.17
N ASP A 467 9.34 8.56 18.35
CA ASP A 467 8.63 9.70 17.79
C ASP A 467 7.82 9.31 16.56
N TRP A 468 6.78 10.08 16.25
CA TRP A 468 5.94 9.81 15.09
C TRP A 468 6.70 10.10 13.77
N PRO A 469 6.61 9.21 12.77
CA PRO A 469 6.06 7.84 12.83
C PRO A 469 7.04 6.89 13.55
N GLY A 470 6.54 6.06 14.47
CA GLY A 470 7.35 5.19 15.33
C GLY A 470 6.50 4.44 16.35
N VAL A 471 7.16 3.69 17.24
CA VAL A 471 6.51 2.86 18.26
C VAL A 471 6.81 3.43 19.64
N LYS A 472 5.79 3.85 20.38
CA LYS A 472 6.01 4.40 21.74
C LYS A 472 6.47 3.34 22.72
N LEU A 473 7.04 3.75 23.86
CA LEU A 473 7.53 2.83 24.88
C LEU A 473 6.40 2.07 25.59
N ASP A 474 5.24 2.71 25.75
CA ASP A 474 4.04 2.17 26.40
C ASP A 474 3.06 1.53 25.41
N GLU A 475 3.43 1.47 24.14
CA GLU A 475 2.61 0.94 23.06
C GLU A 475 2.99 -0.51 22.75
N VAL A 476 1.98 -1.35 22.48
CA VAL A 476 2.19 -2.70 21.96
C VAL A 476 2.78 -2.61 20.56
N ALA A 477 3.89 -3.32 20.35
CA ALA A 477 4.53 -3.48 19.06
C ALA A 477 4.02 -4.76 18.37
N SER A 478 4.07 -4.79 17.04
CA SER A 478 3.90 -5.99 16.23
C SER A 478 4.89 -5.98 15.08
N LEU A 479 5.35 -7.15 14.65
CA LEU A 479 6.10 -7.29 13.40
C LEU A 479 5.17 -7.73 12.28
N ALA A 480 5.42 -7.19 11.08
CA ALA A 480 4.87 -7.72 9.85
C ALA A 480 5.98 -7.94 8.82
N TRP A 481 5.84 -9.05 8.11
CA TRP A 481 6.67 -9.45 6.98
C TRP A 481 5.86 -9.35 5.71
N ARG A 482 6.49 -8.84 4.65
CA ARG A 482 5.83 -8.67 3.36
C ARG A 482 6.73 -9.21 2.29
N ALA A 483 6.32 -10.31 1.66
CA ALA A 483 7.00 -10.90 0.51
C ALA A 483 6.23 -10.52 -0.76
N TYR A 484 6.79 -9.63 -1.56
CA TYR A 484 6.13 -9.08 -2.73
C TYR A 484 6.56 -9.77 -4.02
N LEU A 485 5.55 -10.14 -4.79
CA LEU A 485 5.60 -10.52 -6.19
C LEU A 485 6.58 -11.66 -6.48
N ASN A 486 6.06 -12.88 -6.47
CA ASN A 486 6.78 -14.04 -6.99
C ASN A 486 7.06 -13.83 -8.49
N PRO A 487 8.33 -13.86 -8.93
CA PRO A 487 8.69 -13.59 -10.32
C PRO A 487 8.16 -14.64 -11.32
N THR A 488 7.88 -15.86 -10.85
CA THR A 488 7.36 -16.97 -11.68
C THR A 488 5.87 -16.83 -11.91
N THR A 489 5.09 -16.66 -10.84
CA THR A 489 3.61 -16.60 -10.92
C THR A 489 3.08 -15.19 -11.13
N ARG A 490 3.95 -14.18 -11.00
CA ARG A 490 3.64 -12.75 -11.14
C ARG A 490 2.52 -12.30 -10.20
N THR A 491 2.42 -12.92 -9.03
CA THR A 491 1.48 -12.63 -7.95
C THR A 491 2.14 -12.94 -6.61
N ALA A 492 1.45 -12.83 -5.47
CA ALA A 492 1.99 -13.28 -4.18
C ALA A 492 2.38 -14.77 -4.20
N ALA A 493 3.40 -15.15 -3.43
CA ALA A 493 3.72 -16.57 -3.21
C ALA A 493 2.56 -17.30 -2.53
N ASP A 494 2.45 -18.61 -2.78
CA ASP A 494 1.52 -19.45 -2.04
C ASP A 494 2.04 -19.66 -0.60
N PRO A 495 1.24 -19.36 0.44
CA PRO A 495 1.65 -19.54 1.83
C PRO A 495 1.98 -20.99 2.18
N SER A 496 1.49 -21.98 1.42
CA SER A 496 1.86 -23.39 1.62
C SER A 496 3.25 -23.75 1.09
N GLU A 497 3.85 -22.89 0.26
CA GLU A 497 5.18 -23.07 -0.34
C GLU A 497 6.30 -22.37 0.44
N VAL A 498 5.93 -21.49 1.38
CA VAL A 498 6.83 -20.56 2.09
C VAL A 498 6.97 -20.96 3.56
N ILE A 499 8.17 -20.86 4.13
CA ILE A 499 8.36 -20.99 5.58
C ILE A 499 8.03 -19.65 6.24
N PHE A 500 7.08 -19.63 7.17
CA PHE A 500 6.73 -18.39 7.86
C PHE A 500 7.85 -17.87 8.75
N ASP A 501 8.03 -16.56 8.68
CA ASP A 501 8.97 -15.80 9.48
C ASP A 501 8.62 -15.83 10.98
N ARG A 502 9.62 -15.54 11.80
CA ARG A 502 9.52 -15.63 13.26
C ARG A 502 10.27 -14.50 13.92
N ALA A 503 9.93 -14.26 15.18
CA ALA A 503 10.64 -13.30 16.02
C ALA A 503 10.92 -13.92 17.39
N ILE A 504 12.04 -13.55 18.00
CA ILE A 504 12.30 -13.83 19.42
C ILE A 504 12.51 -12.50 20.11
N LYS A 505 11.65 -12.18 21.08
CA LYS A 505 11.82 -11.03 21.96
C LYS A 505 12.69 -11.44 23.15
N PHE A 506 13.65 -10.58 23.49
CA PHE A 506 14.49 -10.69 24.66
C PHE A 506 14.19 -9.53 25.61
N SER A 507 13.87 -9.86 26.85
CA SER A 507 13.60 -8.91 27.94
C SER A 507 14.46 -9.22 29.16
N PRO A 508 14.93 -8.22 29.94
CA PRO A 508 15.64 -8.49 31.18
C PRO A 508 14.83 -9.38 32.12
N MET A 509 15.48 -10.36 32.74
CA MET A 509 14.83 -11.18 33.77
C MET A 509 14.51 -10.32 35.01
N PRO A 510 13.38 -10.58 35.70
CA PRO A 510 12.99 -9.87 36.92
C PRO A 510 14.00 -9.93 38.07
#